data_AF-A0A529LYB4-F1
#
_entry.id   AF-A0A529LYB4-F1
#
_cell.length_a   1.000
_cell.length_b   1.000
_cell.length_c   1.000
_cell.angle_alpha   90.00
_cell.angle_beta   90.00
_cell.angle_gamma   90.00
#
_symmetry.space_group_name_H-M   'P 1'
#
loop_
_entity.id
_entity.type
_entity.pdbx_description
1 polymer ?
#
loop_
_entity_poly.entity_id
_entity_poly.type
_entity_poly.pdbx_seq_one_letter_code
_entity_poly.pdbx_strand_id
1 'polypeptide(L)'
;MSNPKGQHFIPRLHLQHFAGVQPKGHVWTYTKADGKKFSRMPEETAKQTHFYSVEAPDGSYDLRIEEMLARIESTCAPIYMRLINGKIPEHQDK
;
A
#
# COMPACT_ATOMS: atom_id res chain seq x y z
N MET A 1 13.50 -11.89 13.26
CA MET A 1 12.29 -11.19 12.78
C MET A 1 12.59 -10.64 11.40
N SER A 2 11.71 -10.90 10.42
CA SER A 2 11.93 -10.44 9.04
C SER A 2 11.69 -8.94 8.98
N ASN A 3 12.70 -8.12 8.64
CA ASN A 3 12.44 -6.73 8.26
C ASN A 3 11.35 -6.71 7.17
N PRO A 4 10.29 -5.91 7.31
CA PRO A 4 9.30 -5.74 6.25
C PRO A 4 10.02 -5.21 5.01
N LYS A 5 10.16 -6.06 4.00
CA LYS A 5 10.80 -5.69 2.74
C LYS A 5 9.79 -4.96 1.87
N GLY A 6 9.99 -3.65 1.73
CA GLY A 6 9.24 -2.79 0.81
C GLY A 6 7.87 -2.39 1.35
N GLN A 7 7.83 -1.25 2.04
CA GLN A 7 6.58 -0.64 2.51
C GLN A 7 5.92 0.15 1.38
N HIS A 8 4.62 0.00 1.23
CA HIS A 8 3.85 0.80 0.28
C HIS A 8 3.80 2.26 0.71
N PHE A 9 4.25 3.17 -0.16
CA PHE A 9 4.04 4.61 0.02
C PHE A 9 2.72 5.06 -0.64
N ILE A 10 2.19 4.30 -1.61
CA ILE A 10 0.79 4.38 -2.03
C ILE A 10 0.12 3.07 -1.58
N PRO A 11 -0.91 3.12 -0.71
CA PRO A 11 -1.55 1.91 -0.18
C PRO A 11 -2.02 0.96 -1.28
N ARG A 12 -1.83 -0.34 -1.05
CA ARG A 12 -2.27 -1.39 -1.97
C ARG A 12 -3.78 -1.34 -2.19
N LEU A 13 -4.55 -1.08 -1.12
CA LEU A 13 -6.00 -0.89 -1.16
C LEU A 13 -6.40 0.18 -2.18
N HIS A 14 -5.64 1.28 -2.26
CA HIS A 14 -5.92 2.33 -3.24
C HIS A 14 -5.57 1.88 -4.66
N LEU A 15 -4.38 1.30 -4.84
CA LEU A 15 -3.87 0.84 -6.15
C LEU A 15 -4.76 -0.21 -6.82
N GLN A 16 -5.41 -1.08 -6.04
CA GLN A 16 -6.30 -2.12 -6.56
C GLN A 16 -7.45 -1.55 -7.41
N HIS A 17 -7.88 -0.31 -7.18
CA HIS A 17 -8.94 0.33 -7.96
C HIS A 17 -8.47 0.96 -9.26
N PHE A 18 -7.16 1.01 -9.50
CA PHE A 18 -6.55 1.43 -10.76
C PHE A 18 -6.03 0.24 -11.56
N ALA A 19 -6.26 -0.99 -11.08
CA ALA A 19 -5.85 -2.19 -11.77
C ALA A 19 -6.60 -2.34 -13.10
N GLY A 20 -5.84 -2.37 -14.19
CA GLY A 20 -6.38 -2.50 -15.54
C GLY A 20 -6.81 -3.93 -15.87
N VAL A 21 -7.48 -4.07 -17.00
CA VAL A 21 -7.85 -5.37 -17.59
C VAL A 21 -6.76 -5.95 -18.49
N GLN A 22 -5.79 -5.12 -18.92
CA GLN A 22 -4.71 -5.51 -19.83
C GLN A 22 -3.38 -4.83 -19.42
N PRO A 23 -2.42 -5.58 -18.84
CA PRO A 23 -2.59 -6.91 -18.26
C PRO A 23 -3.55 -6.89 -17.05
N LYS A 24 -4.34 -7.94 -16.89
CA LYS A 24 -5.37 -8.03 -15.85
C LYS A 24 -4.74 -7.92 -14.47
N GLY A 25 -5.28 -7.02 -13.64
CA GLY A 25 -4.84 -6.85 -12.25
C GLY A 25 -3.63 -5.93 -12.10
N HIS A 26 -3.01 -5.47 -13.19
CA HIS A 26 -1.82 -4.63 -13.11
C HIS A 26 -2.18 -3.14 -13.06
N VAL A 27 -1.33 -2.36 -12.39
CA VAL A 27 -1.35 -0.91 -12.43
C VAL A 27 -0.25 -0.42 -13.37
N TRP A 28 -0.61 0.45 -14.31
CA TRP A 28 0.35 1.12 -15.19
C TRP A 28 0.96 2.32 -14.49
N THR A 29 2.29 2.39 -14.47
CA THR A 29 3.06 3.48 -13.86
C THR A 29 3.92 4.16 -14.91
N TYR A 30 3.95 5.49 -14.85
CA TYR A 30 4.88 6.33 -15.61
C TYR A 30 5.75 7.14 -14.65
N THR A 31 7.06 7.02 -14.79
CA THR A 31 8.02 7.75 -13.97
C THR A 31 8.53 8.96 -14.75
N LYS A 32 8.22 10.16 -14.24
CA LYS A 32 8.66 11.41 -14.88
C LYS A 32 10.19 11.59 -14.88
N ALA A 33 10.87 11.08 -13.86
CA ALA A 33 12.31 11.26 -13.67
C ALA A 33 13.16 10.60 -14.76
N ASP A 34 12.79 9.38 -15.19
CA ASP A 34 13.55 8.60 -16.17
C ASP A 34 12.69 8.16 -17.38
N GLY A 35 11.46 8.65 -17.48
CA GLY A 35 10.55 8.41 -18.60
C GLY A 35 10.06 6.97 -18.74
N LYS A 36 10.32 6.09 -17.77
CA LYS A 36 9.97 4.67 -17.88
C LYS A 36 8.47 4.46 -17.74
N LYS A 37 7.99 3.43 -18.45
CA LYS A 37 6.62 2.93 -18.41
C LYS A 37 6.67 1.46 -18.06
N PHE A 38 5.93 1.06 -17.03
CA PHE A 38 5.86 -0.34 -16.65
C PHE A 38 4.50 -0.66 -16.04
N SER A 39 4.16 -1.95 -16.02
CA SER A 39 2.99 -2.46 -15.34
C SER A 39 3.40 -3.55 -14.34
N ARG A 40 2.77 -3.54 -13.17
CA ARG A 40 3.04 -4.47 -12.06
C ARG A 40 1.78 -4.72 -11.26
N MET A 41 1.74 -5.81 -10.50
CA MET A 41 0.66 -6.02 -9.54
C MET A 41 0.71 -4.93 -8.44
N PRO A 42 -0.43 -4.55 -7.84
CA PRO A 42 -0.47 -3.58 -6.74
C PRO A 42 0.51 -3.86 -5.61
N GLU A 43 0.77 -5.13 -5.28
CA GLU A 43 1.74 -5.57 -4.24
C GLU A 43 3.22 -5.48 -4.64
N GLU A 44 3.50 -5.22 -5.91
CA GLU A 44 4.86 -5.18 -6.45
C GLU A 44 5.35 -3.75 -6.71
N THR A 45 4.46 -2.76 -6.71
CA THR A 45 4.75 -1.38 -7.08
C THR A 45 4.48 -0.41 -5.93
N ALA A 46 4.86 0.86 -6.13
CA ALA A 46 4.69 1.93 -5.15
C ALA A 46 5.16 1.57 -3.73
N LYS A 47 6.24 0.80 -3.67
CA LYS A 47 6.88 0.37 -2.43
C LYS A 47 8.33 0.81 -2.36
N GLN A 48 8.77 1.14 -1.16
CA GLN A 48 10.15 1.49 -0.86
C GLN A 48 10.51 0.91 0.50
N THR A 49 11.70 0.33 0.60
CA THR A 49 12.22 -0.19 1.87
C THR A 49 12.64 0.97 2.76
N HIS A 50 12.27 0.93 4.05
CA HIS A 50 12.56 1.99 5.02
C HIS A 50 12.03 3.37 4.61
N PHE A 51 10.82 3.44 4.05
CA PHE A 51 10.23 4.71 3.63
C PHE A 51 9.82 5.59 4.83
N TYR A 52 9.27 4.96 5.88
CA TYR A 52 8.86 5.64 7.12
C TYR A 52 9.70 5.19 8.33
N SER A 53 10.73 4.37 8.10
CA SER A 53 11.61 3.90 9.16
C SER A 53 12.66 4.95 9.50
N VAL A 54 13.02 5.05 10.78
CA VAL A 54 14.16 5.84 11.24
C VAL A 54 15.28 4.89 11.65
N GLU A 55 16.48 5.10 11.11
CA GLU A 55 17.67 4.36 11.52
C GLU A 55 18.13 4.84 12.91
N ALA A 56 18.29 3.91 13.84
CA ALA A 56 18.82 4.16 15.16
C ALA A 56 20.36 4.11 15.16
N PRO A 57 21.03 4.70 16.17
CA PRO A 57 22.50 4.72 16.24
C PRO A 57 23.18 3.33 16.26
N ASP A 58 22.42 2.28 16.58
CA ASP A 58 22.89 0.89 16.59
C ASP A 58 22.68 0.16 15.24
N GLY A 59 22.20 0.87 14.21
CA GLY A 59 21.90 0.31 12.89
C GLY A 59 20.57 -0.44 12.80
N SER A 60 19.76 -0.44 13.86
CA SER A 60 18.39 -0.94 13.82
C SER A 60 17.45 0.08 13.17
N TYR A 61 16.31 -0.37 12.66
CA TYR A 61 15.28 0.51 12.10
C TYR A 61 14.04 0.50 13.00
N ASP A 62 13.52 1.69 13.31
CA ASP A 62 12.23 1.85 13.98
C ASP A 62 11.10 1.65 12.96
N LEU A 63 10.42 0.51 13.06
CA LEU A 63 9.37 0.08 12.14
C LEU A 63 7.95 0.46 12.60
N ARG A 64 7.79 1.13 13.75
CA ARG A 64 6.47 1.35 14.37
C ARG A 64 5.48 2.06 13.45
N ILE A 65 5.95 3.01 12.64
CA ILE A 65 5.12 3.74 11.68
C ILE A 65 4.69 2.83 10.54
N GLU A 66 5.59 2.02 9.99
CA GLU A 66 5.29 1.09 8.90
C GLU A 66 4.26 0.04 9.35
N GLU A 67 4.44 -0.52 10.54
CA GLU A 67 3.52 -1.47 11.15
C GLU A 67 2.15 -0.85 11.43
N MET A 68 2.12 0.38 11.96
CA MET A 68 0.88 1.10 12.21
C MET A 68 0.08 1.33 10.92
N LEU A 69 0.75 1.80 9.85
CA LEU A 69 0.10 2.06 8.56
C LEU A 69 -0.42 0.77 7.92
N ALA A 70 0.35 -0.32 7.97
CA ALA A 70 -0.08 -1.63 7.47
C ALA A 70 -1.32 -2.15 8.22
N ARG A 71 -1.38 -1.94 9.55
CA ARG A 71 -2.54 -2.30 10.37
C ARG A 71 -3.78 -1.46 10.03
N ILE A 72 -3.61 -0.15 9.85
CA ILE A 72 -4.70 0.75 9.44
C ILE A 72 -5.27 0.29 8.10
N GLU A 73 -4.41 0.04 7.11
CA GLU A 73 -4.84 -0.41 5.78
C GLU A 73 -5.62 -1.72 5.86
N SER A 74 -5.11 -2.70 6.62
CA SER A 74 -5.75 -4.00 6.79
C SER A 74 -7.13 -3.88 7.47
N THR A 75 -7.25 -2.98 8.45
CA THR A 75 -8.51 -2.73 9.18
C THR A 75 -9.53 -1.99 8.31
N CYS A 76 -9.08 -1.01 7.53
CA CYS A 76 -9.95 -0.19 6.69
C CYS A 76 -10.38 -0.88 5.39
N ALA A 77 -9.59 -1.81 4.86
CA ALA A 77 -9.87 -2.51 3.60
C ALA A 77 -11.30 -3.07 3.47
N PRO A 78 -11.83 -3.86 4.43
CA PRO A 78 -13.20 -4.39 4.32
C PRO A 78 -14.26 -3.30 4.35
N ILE A 79 -14.07 -2.24 5.15
CA ILE A 79 -15.01 -1.11 5.26
C ILE A 79 -15.03 -0.32 3.94
N TYR A 80 -13.85 -0.05 3.39
CA TYR A 80 -13.69 0.64 2.13
C TYR A 80 -14.35 -0.12 0.97
N MET A 81 -14.19 -1.45 0.92
CA MET A 81 -14.87 -2.30 -0.07
C MET A 81 -16.39 -2.28 0.07
N ARG A 82 -16.93 -2.16 1.29
CA ARG A 82 -18.37 -1.98 1.50
C ARG A 82 -18.85 -0.65 0.93
N LEU A 83 -18.11 0.43 1.18
CA LEU A 83 -18.43 1.78 0.68
C LEU A 83 -18.46 1.84 -0.85
N ILE A 84 -17.47 1.24 -1.53
CA ILE A 84 -17.43 1.19 -2.99
C ILE A 84 -18.64 0.43 -3.57
N ASN A 85 -19.13 -0.57 -2.85
CA ASN A 85 -20.34 -1.31 -3.22
C ASN A 85 -21.65 -0.62 -2.78
N GLY A 86 -21.60 0.65 -2.38
CA GLY A 86 -22.77 1.43 -1.96
C GLY A 86 -23.33 1.05 -0.59
N LYS A 87 -22.60 0.27 0.21
CA LYS A 87 -23.04 -0.12 1.57
C LYS A 87 -22.48 0.87 2.58
N ILE A 88 -23.30 1.84 2.99
CA ILE A 88 -22.97 2.81 4.04
C ILE A 88 -23.03 2.10 5.40
N PRO A 89 -21.97 2.15 6.23
CA PRO A 89 -22.03 1.67 7.60
C PRO A 89 -23.02 2.51 8.41
N GLU A 90 -24.07 1.88 8.95
CA GLU A 90 -25.07 2.55 9.78
C GLU A 90 -24.62 2.66 11.24
N HIS A 91 -23.74 1.75 11.68
CA HIS A 91 -23.17 1.70 13.02
C HIS A 91 -21.67 1.39 12.95
N GLN A 92 -20.92 1.90 13.91
CA GLN A 92 -19.52 1.53 14.13
C GLN A 92 -19.52 0.34 15.10
N ASP A 93 -19.22 -0.86 14.60
CA ASP A 93 -19.00 -2.02 15.46
C ASP A 93 -17.85 -1.70 16.43
N LYS A 94 -18.09 -1.90 17.73
CA LYS A 94 -17.15 -1.59 18.81
C LYS A 94 -16.01 -2.60 18.89
#